data_AF-A0A564W2I2-F1
#
_entry.id   AF-A0A564W2I2-F1
#
_cell.length_a   1.000
_cell.length_b   1.000
_cell.length_c   1.000
_cell.angle_alpha   90.00
_cell.angle_beta   90.00
_cell.angle_gamma   90.00
#
_symmetry.space_group_name_H-M   'P 1'
#
loop_
_entity.id
_entity.type
_entity.pdbx_description
1 polymer ?
#
loop_
_entity_poly.entity_id
_entity_poly.type
_entity_poly.pdbx_seq_one_letter_code
_entity_poly.pdbx_strand_id
1 'polypeptide(L)'
;MSIRIDQKKCVGCRKCSEVCPGTLIVMEDKKAVMKYPKNCWGCVSCVKECKAGAIDFFLGADIGGNGSIMNVKSEGDILHWIITKTDGSTSVIDVDRRNSNKY
;
A
#
# COMPACT_ATOMS: atom_id res chain seq x y z
N MET A 1 -3.79 -8.93 -8.75
CA MET A 1 -3.22 -7.69 -8.16
C MET A 1 -2.36 -8.07 -6.97
N SER A 2 -1.23 -7.40 -6.71
CA SER A 2 -0.37 -7.71 -5.56
C SER A 2 0.30 -6.45 -5.01
N ILE A 3 0.77 -6.55 -3.77
CA ILE A 3 1.64 -5.58 -3.13
C ILE A 3 3.11 -6.02 -3.22
N ARG A 4 4.03 -5.07 -3.04
CA ARG A 4 5.47 -5.29 -2.83
C ARG A 4 5.86 -4.69 -1.48
N ILE A 5 6.63 -5.43 -0.68
CA ILE A 5 7.14 -4.95 0.61
C ILE A 5 8.64 -4.66 0.50
N ASP A 6 9.03 -3.41 0.68
CA ASP A 6 10.43 -2.99 0.79
C ASP A 6 11.00 -3.36 2.17
N GLN A 7 11.87 -4.38 2.18
CA GLN A 7 12.46 -4.92 3.40
C GLN A 7 13.41 -3.93 4.09
N LYS A 8 13.98 -2.97 3.36
CA LYS A 8 14.86 -1.93 3.94
C LYS A 8 14.04 -0.92 4.74
N LYS A 9 12.85 -0.54 4.23
CA LYS A 9 11.93 0.38 4.91
C LYS A 9 11.07 -0.27 5.99
N CYS A 10 10.77 -1.56 5.86
CA CYS A 10 9.92 -2.27 6.81
C CYS A 10 10.54 -2.25 8.23
N VAL A 11 9.81 -1.76 9.23
CA VAL A 11 10.30 -1.68 10.62
C VAL A 11 9.81 -2.83 11.50
N GLY A 12 9.11 -3.82 10.93
CA GLY A 12 8.67 -5.00 11.68
C GLY A 12 7.49 -4.78 12.63
N CYS A 13 6.75 -3.67 12.51
CA CYS A 13 5.67 -3.28 13.44
C CYS A 13 4.39 -4.12 13.37
N ARG A 14 4.31 -5.10 12.46
CA ARG A 14 3.20 -6.07 12.30
C ARG A 14 1.83 -5.51 11.86
N LYS A 15 1.64 -4.19 11.82
CA LYS A 15 0.34 -3.57 11.48
C LYS A 15 -0.25 -4.05 10.15
N CYS A 16 0.57 -4.20 9.12
CA CYS A 16 0.13 -4.71 7.82
C CYS A 16 -0.40 -6.16 7.86
N SER A 17 0.15 -7.00 8.75
CA SER A 17 -0.31 -8.38 8.96
C SER A 17 -1.64 -8.38 9.70
N GLU A 18 -1.77 -7.57 10.76
CA GLU A 18 -2.99 -7.45 11.58
C GLU A 18 -4.22 -6.98 10.77
N VAL A 19 -4.03 -6.07 9.81
CA VAL A 19 -5.15 -5.52 9.02
C VAL A 19 -5.40 -6.26 7.71
N CYS A 20 -4.63 -7.30 7.38
CA CYS A 20 -4.82 -8.05 6.15
C CYS A 20 -6.02 -9.01 6.32
N PRO A 21 -7.18 -8.76 5.68
CA PRO A 21 -8.35 -9.61 5.89
C PRO A 21 -8.15 -11.04 5.37
N GLY A 22 -7.27 -11.23 4.39
CA GLY A 22 -6.92 -12.54 3.86
C GLY A 22 -5.82 -13.27 4.65
N THR A 23 -5.25 -12.67 5.69
CA THR A 23 -4.11 -13.24 6.44
C THR A 23 -2.92 -13.63 5.54
N LEU A 24 -2.65 -12.80 4.52
CA LEU A 24 -1.69 -13.11 3.46
C LEU A 24 -0.26 -12.61 3.73
N ILE A 25 -0.13 -11.73 4.73
CA ILE A 25 1.14 -11.12 5.15
C ILE A 25 1.55 -11.75 6.47
N VAL A 26 2.72 -12.37 6.49
CA VAL A 26 3.31 -13.03 7.67
C VAL A 26 4.55 -12.27 8.14
N MET A 27 4.99 -12.56 9.35
CA MET A 27 6.22 -12.01 9.91
C MET A 27 7.32 -13.07 9.88
N GLU A 28 8.37 -12.83 9.10
CA GLU A 28 9.56 -13.69 8.97
C GLU A 28 10.79 -12.82 9.24
N ASP A 29 11.75 -13.29 10.04
CA ASP A 29 12.96 -12.53 10.41
C ASP A 29 12.71 -11.10 10.89
N LYS A 30 11.65 -10.93 11.70
CA LYS A 30 11.17 -9.64 12.24
C LYS A 30 10.69 -8.65 11.15
N LYS A 31 10.47 -9.10 9.91
CA LYS A 31 9.99 -8.29 8.79
C LYS A 31 8.72 -8.87 8.19
N ALA A 32 7.94 -8.04 7.51
CA ALA A 32 6.71 -8.46 6.86
C ALA A 32 7.00 -9.07 5.50
N VAL A 33 6.37 -10.21 5.20
CA VAL A 33 6.51 -10.96 3.94
C VAL A 33 5.13 -11.29 3.39
N MET A 34 4.92 -11.03 2.10
CA MET A 34 3.69 -11.39 1.39
C MET A 34 3.77 -12.86 0.96
N LYS A 35 3.13 -13.77 1.71
CA LYS A 35 3.26 -15.22 1.50
C LYS A 35 2.40 -15.72 0.34
N TYR A 36 1.21 -15.15 0.17
CA TYR A 36 0.20 -15.62 -0.78
C TYR A 36 -0.24 -14.49 -1.73
N PRO A 37 0.65 -14.00 -2.62
CA PRO A 37 0.36 -12.85 -3.49
C PRO A 37 -0.82 -13.09 -4.44
N LYS A 38 -1.03 -14.33 -4.91
CA LYS A 38 -2.15 -14.69 -5.81
C LYS A 38 -3.52 -14.52 -5.17
N ASN A 39 -3.60 -14.55 -3.85
CA ASN A 39 -4.86 -14.44 -3.10
C ASN A 39 -5.14 -12.99 -2.67
N CYS A 40 -4.28 -12.04 -3.04
CA CYS A 40 -4.43 -10.64 -2.67
C CYS A 40 -5.63 -10.01 -3.39
N TRP A 41 -6.56 -9.46 -2.61
CA TRP A 41 -7.75 -8.79 -3.14
C TRP A 41 -7.51 -7.34 -3.56
N GLY A 42 -6.30 -6.80 -3.33
CA GLY A 42 -6.01 -5.40 -3.65
C GLY A 42 -6.78 -4.37 -2.81
N CYS A 43 -7.24 -4.74 -1.60
CA CYS A 43 -8.00 -3.85 -0.70
C CYS A 43 -7.21 -2.68 -0.11
N VAL A 44 -5.90 -2.61 -0.33
CA VAL A 44 -4.96 -1.57 0.13
C VAL A 44 -4.90 -1.26 1.64
N SER A 45 -5.58 -2.03 2.51
CA SER A 45 -5.52 -1.83 3.99
C SER A 45 -4.09 -1.85 4.53
N CYS A 46 -3.27 -2.79 4.06
CA CYS A 46 -1.86 -2.90 4.46
C CYS A 46 -1.01 -1.70 4.03
N VAL A 47 -1.30 -1.11 2.87
CA VAL A 47 -0.61 0.08 2.34
C VAL A 47 -0.92 1.28 3.24
N LYS A 48 -2.21 1.49 3.55
CA LYS A 48 -2.70 2.56 4.42
C LYS A 48 -2.13 2.52 5.84
N GLU A 49 -1.97 1.33 6.40
CA GLU A 49 -1.47 1.15 7.76
C GLU A 49 0.07 1.16 7.86
N CYS A 50 0.77 1.07 6.72
CA CYS A 50 2.23 1.07 6.73
C CYS A 50 2.80 2.49 6.88
N LYS A 51 2.89 2.98 8.12
CA LYS A 51 3.49 4.30 8.43
C LYS A 51 4.96 4.45 7.99
N ALA A 52 5.66 3.34 7.79
CA ALA A 52 7.04 3.34 7.28
C ALA A 52 7.11 3.51 5.74
N GLY A 53 5.97 3.55 5.04
CA GLY A 53 5.93 3.66 3.59
C GLY A 53 6.60 2.48 2.87
N ALA A 54 6.59 1.30 3.50
CA ALA A 54 7.31 0.13 3.03
C ALA A 54 6.49 -0.76 2.08
N ILE A 55 5.23 -0.44 1.80
CA ILE A 55 4.35 -1.30 1.00
C ILE A 55 3.82 -0.52 -0.20
N ASP A 56 4.19 -0.96 -1.40
CA ASP A 56 3.65 -0.45 -2.65
C ASP A 56 2.55 -1.37 -3.15
N PHE A 57 1.50 -0.80 -3.75
CA PHE A 57 0.48 -1.53 -4.49
C PHE A 57 0.70 -1.39 -6.00
N PHE A 58 0.64 -2.50 -6.73
CA PHE A 58 0.79 -2.48 -8.18
C PHE A 58 -0.55 -2.20 -8.87
N LEU A 59 -0.60 -1.14 -9.67
CA LEU A 59 -1.76 -0.78 -10.48
C LEU A 59 -1.65 -1.48 -11.85
N GLY A 60 -2.42 -2.56 -12.00
CA GLY A 60 -2.46 -3.35 -13.23
C GLY A 60 -3.15 -2.63 -14.40
N ALA A 61 -2.98 -3.17 -15.60
CA ALA A 61 -3.61 -2.64 -16.81
C ALA A 61 -5.14 -2.75 -16.79
N ASP A 62 -5.67 -3.72 -16.05
CA ASP A 62 -7.10 -3.97 -15.83
C ASP A 62 -7.84 -2.78 -15.20
N ILE A 63 -7.12 -1.95 -14.44
CA ILE A 63 -7.65 -0.73 -13.82
C ILE A 63 -7.03 0.54 -14.42
N GLY A 64 -6.41 0.44 -15.61
CA GLY A 64 -5.76 1.57 -16.29
C GLY A 64 -4.44 2.02 -15.65
N GLY A 65 -3.84 1.21 -14.79
CA GLY A 65 -2.64 1.56 -14.03
C GLY A 65 -1.35 1.59 -14.83
N ASN A 66 -1.29 0.94 -16.00
CA ASN A 66 -0.13 0.91 -16.90
C ASN A 66 1.21 0.58 -16.20
N GLY A 67 1.19 -0.29 -15.18
CA GLY A 67 2.38 -0.69 -14.44
C GLY A 67 2.84 0.31 -13.38
N SER A 68 2.04 1.34 -13.10
CA SER A 68 2.29 2.29 -12.02
C SER A 68 2.21 1.60 -10.66
N ILE A 69 2.87 2.20 -9.68
CA ILE A 69 2.76 1.80 -8.28
C ILE A 69 2.10 2.89 -7.47
N MET A 70 1.42 2.50 -6.39
CA MET A 70 0.77 3.41 -5.48
C MET A 70 1.26 3.17 -4.04
N ASN A 71 1.55 4.27 -3.35
CA ASN A 71 1.88 4.30 -1.92
C ASN A 71 1.03 5.40 -1.24
N VAL A 72 1.10 5.51 0.08
CA VAL A 72 0.36 6.52 0.82
C VAL A 72 1.17 7.06 1.99
N LYS A 73 1.14 8.38 2.16
CA LYS A 73 1.69 9.10 3.32
C LYS A 73 0.55 9.75 4.09
N SER A 74 0.55 9.63 5.42
CA SER A 74 -0.42 10.31 6.29
C SER A 74 0.21 11.55 6.89
N GLU A 75 -0.48 12.68 6.83
CA GLU A 75 -0.08 13.95 7.43
C GLU A 75 -1.30 14.58 8.14
N GLY A 76 -1.33 14.44 9.47
CA GLY A 76 -2.53 14.76 10.25
C GLY A 76 -3.74 13.96 9.75
N ASP A 77 -4.80 14.68 9.37
CA ASP A 77 -6.04 14.12 8.82
C ASP A 77 -5.98 13.86 7.30
N ILE A 78 -4.90 14.23 6.62
CA ILE A 78 -4.77 14.08 5.17
C ILE A 78 -4.02 12.80 4.83
N LEU A 79 -4.54 12.07 3.84
CA LEU A 79 -3.85 10.99 3.16
C LEU A 79 -3.39 11.47 1.79
N HIS A 80 -2.07 11.49 1.58
CA HIS A 80 -1.44 11.74 0.29
C HIS A 80 -1.25 10.39 -0.42
N TRP A 81 -2.15 10.07 -1.33
CA TRP A 81 -2.01 8.88 -2.20
C TRP A 81 -1.09 9.22 -3.35
N ILE A 82 0.06 8.57 -3.40
CA ILE A 82 1.14 8.87 -4.35
C ILE A 82 1.17 7.77 -5.39
N ILE A 83 0.92 8.13 -6.64
CA ILE A 83 0.98 7.23 -7.79
C ILE A 83 2.27 7.55 -8.54
N THR A 84 3.18 6.59 -8.64
CA THR A 84 4.42 6.70 -9.42
C THR A 84 4.25 5.88 -10.70
N LYS A 85 4.33 6.57 -11.84
CA LYS A 85 4.24 5.96 -13.16
C LYS A 85 5.55 5.27 -13.55
N THR A 86 5.51 4.48 -14.61
CA THR A 86 6.69 3.74 -15.13
C THR A 86 7.78 4.66 -15.68
N ASP A 87 7.44 5.88 -16.10
CA ASP A 87 8.38 6.93 -16.51
C ASP A 87 9.02 7.69 -15.32
N GLY A 88 8.64 7.33 -14.09
CA GLY A 88 9.12 7.97 -12.86
C GLY A 88 8.34 9.23 -12.45
N SER A 89 7.42 9.72 -13.28
CA SER A 89 6.55 10.85 -12.91
C SER A 89 5.57 10.44 -11.80
N THR A 90 5.27 11.39 -10.92
CA THR A 90 4.39 11.16 -9.76
C THR A 90 3.13 12.01 -9.84
N SER A 91 2.00 11.45 -9.43
CA SER A 91 0.74 12.17 -9.21
C SER A 91 0.27 11.93 -7.79
N VAL A 92 -0.26 12.96 -7.13
CA VAL A 92 -0.70 12.89 -5.73
C VAL A 92 -2.19 13.20 -5.65
N ILE A 93 -2.93 12.38 -4.91
CA ILE A 93 -4.34 12.57 -4.60
C ILE A 93 -4.47 12.74 -3.09
N ASP A 94 -4.96 13.90 -2.68
CA ASP A 94 -5.15 14.22 -1.27
C ASP A 94 -6.58 13.89 -0.83
N VAL A 95 -6.70 13.13 0.26
CA VAL A 95 -7.99 12.73 0.83
C VAL A 95 -8.04 13.11 2.31
N ASP A 96 -8.99 13.97 2.70
CA ASP A 96 -9.29 14.24 4.11
C ASP A 96 -10.04 13.05 4.73
N ARG A 97 -9.44 12.44 5.76
CA ARG A 97 -9.98 11.29 6.47
C ARG A 97 -11.29 11.59 7.20
N ARG A 98 -11.52 12.84 7.58
CA ARG A 98 -12.75 13.29 8.23
C ARG A 98 -13.89 13.43 7.23
N ASN A 99 -13.58 13.44 5.94
CA ASN A 99 -14.55 13.70 4.88
C ASN A 99 -14.29 12.89 3.60
N SER A 100 -13.90 11.63 3.76
CA SER A 100 -13.44 10.80 2.64
C SER A 100 -14.53 10.45 1.61
N ASN A 101 -15.80 10.74 1.91
CA ASN A 101 -16.95 10.48 1.04
C ASN A 101 -17.57 11.77 0.47
N LYS A 102 -16.86 12.91 0.49
CA LYS A 102 -17.29 14.11 -0.23
C LYS A 102 -17.10 13.89 -1.72
N TYR A 103 -18.18 13.52 -2.39
CA TYR A 103 -18.32 13.56 -3.84
C TYR A 103 -18.91 14.89 -4.29
#